data_AF-G0W6J2-F1
#
_entry.id   AF-G0W6J2-F1
#
_cell.length_a   1.000
_cell.length_b   1.000
_cell.length_c   1.000
_cell.angle_alpha   90.00
_cell.angle_beta   90.00
_cell.angle_gamma   90.00
#
_symmetry.space_group_name_H-M   'P 1'
#
loop_
_entity.id
_entity.type
_entity.pdbx_description
1 polymer ?
#
loop_
_entity_poly.entity_id
_entity_poly.type
_entity_poly.pdbx_seq_one_letter_code
_entity_poly.pdbx_strand_id
1 'polypeptide(L)'
;MANTEQEELATKLAERQKLPWNQLTPNEKQAAWFISYGEWGPRRPIHGKGDVTYITKGVFIGLAVSLGLFAFIRQFAGEPPKTMTKEWQLKSDEYLKSKNANPWGGYSQVQSK
;
A
#
# COMPACT_ATOMS: atom_id res chain seq x y z
N MET A 1 2.92 32.34 -7.76
CA MET A 1 4.03 33.28 -7.94
C MET A 1 4.65 32.94 -9.28
N ALA A 2 4.71 33.92 -10.18
CA ALA A 2 5.36 33.71 -11.46
C ALA A 2 6.85 33.43 -11.25
N ASN A 3 7.50 32.72 -12.18
CA ASN A 3 8.93 32.42 -12.06
C ASN A 3 9.77 33.71 -11.93
N THR A 4 9.40 34.76 -12.65
CA THR A 4 10.04 36.09 -12.58
C THR A 4 9.94 36.70 -11.18
N GLU A 5 8.76 36.65 -10.56
CA GLU A 5 8.55 37.13 -9.19
C GLU A 5 9.36 36.33 -8.15
N GLN A 6 9.50 35.01 -8.36
CA GLN A 6 10.31 34.15 -7.49
C GLN A 6 11.80 34.51 -7.58
N GLU A 7 12.31 34.74 -8.80
CA GLU A 7 13.69 35.15 -9.05
C GLU A 7 13.98 36.54 -8.46
N GLU A 8 13.09 37.50 -8.67
CA GLU A 8 13.20 38.84 -8.08
C GLU A 8 13.21 38.79 -6.55
N LEU A 9 12.33 38.00 -5.94
CA LEU A 9 12.27 37.81 -4.49
C LEU A 9 13.56 37.16 -3.96
N ALA A 10 14.03 36.11 -4.62
CA ALA A 10 15.26 35.42 -4.24
C ALA A 10 16.48 36.35 -4.33
N THR A 11 16.57 37.16 -5.38
CA THR A 11 17.63 38.15 -5.57
C THR A 11 17.59 39.22 -4.47
N LYS A 12 16.41 39.79 -4.17
CA LYS A 12 16.24 40.77 -3.09
C LYS A 12 16.63 40.21 -1.71
N LEU A 13 16.26 38.96 -1.43
CA LEU A 13 16.63 38.28 -0.18
C LEU A 13 18.15 38.02 -0.10
N ALA A 14 18.77 37.63 -1.21
CA ALA A 14 20.22 37.44 -1.27
C ALA A 14 20.99 38.75 -1.00
N GLU A 15 20.51 39.88 -1.51
CA GLU A 15 21.10 41.19 -1.20
C GLU A 15 20.93 41.56 0.28
N ARG A 16 19.77 41.29 0.88
CA ARG A 16 19.53 41.54 2.32
C ARG A 16 20.40 40.69 3.23
N GLN A 17 20.72 39.46 2.83
CA GLN A 17 21.58 38.54 3.60
C GLN A 17 23.04 38.99 3.71
N LYS A 18 23.49 39.93 2.86
CA LYS A 18 24.83 40.54 2.94
C LYS A 18 24.96 41.49 4.15
N LEU A 19 23.86 41.96 4.71
CA LEU A 19 23.82 42.85 5.87
C LEU A 19 23.85 42.06 7.20
N PRO A 20 24.09 42.72 8.35
CA PRO A 20 24.05 42.07 9.66
C PRO A 20 22.72 41.34 9.94
N TRP A 21 22.79 40.09 10.38
CA TRP A 21 21.62 39.21 10.52
C TRP A 21 20.65 39.56 11.65
N ASN A 22 21.05 40.47 12.54
CA ASN A 22 20.15 41.07 13.52
C ASN A 22 19.15 42.05 12.89
N GLN A 23 19.42 42.56 11.68
CA GLN A 23 18.55 43.48 10.94
C GLN A 23 17.58 42.76 10.00
N LEU A 24 17.66 41.43 9.87
CA LEU A 24 16.69 40.65 9.12
C LEU A 24 15.43 40.42 9.97
N THR A 25 14.27 40.73 9.38
CA THR A 25 12.98 40.47 10.01
C THR A 25 12.71 38.97 10.13
N PRO A 26 11.88 38.52 11.08
CA PRO A 26 11.52 37.10 11.21
C PRO A 26 10.94 36.51 9.91
N ASN A 27 10.15 37.29 9.16
CA ASN A 27 9.55 36.85 7.90
C ASN A 27 10.60 36.64 6.80
N GLU A 28 11.61 37.53 6.68
CA GLU A 28 12.72 37.35 5.74
C GLU A 28 13.52 36.09 6.06
N LYS A 29 13.73 35.79 7.35
CA LYS A 29 14.42 34.57 7.80
C LYS A 29 13.63 33.31 7.44
N GLN A 30 12.32 33.29 7.68
CA GLN A 30 11.45 32.19 7.30
C GLN A 30 11.41 31.99 5.79
N ALA A 31 11.30 33.08 5.02
CA ALA A 31 11.30 33.03 3.56
C ALA A 31 12.64 32.49 3.01
N ALA A 32 13.77 33.01 3.49
CA ALA A 32 15.09 32.53 3.11
C ALA A 32 15.29 31.03 3.41
N TRP A 33 14.84 30.57 4.57
CA TRP A 33 14.90 29.17 4.94
C TRP A 33 14.01 28.31 4.04
N PHE A 34 12.78 28.73 3.76
CA PHE A 34 11.84 28.00 2.90
C PHE A 34 12.33 27.92 1.45
N ILE A 35 12.89 29.00 0.90
CA ILE A 35 13.48 28.99 -0.45
C ILE A 35 14.66 28.01 -0.50
N SER A 36 15.54 28.02 0.51
CA SER A 36 16.76 27.19 0.48
C SER A 36 16.51 25.72 0.80
N TYR A 37 15.57 25.43 1.71
CA TYR A 37 15.41 24.10 2.33
C TYR A 37 13.98 23.57 2.37
N GLY A 38 12.99 24.32 1.89
CA GLY A 38 11.59 23.89 1.88
C GLY A 38 11.32 22.69 0.97
N GLU A 39 10.17 22.07 1.17
CA GLU A 39 9.69 20.90 0.41
C GLU A 39 9.13 21.28 -0.97
N TRP A 40 9.95 21.94 -1.78
CA TRP A 40 9.59 22.37 -3.13
C TRP A 40 10.70 22.01 -4.13
N GLY A 41 10.38 22.06 -5.42
CA GLY A 41 11.32 21.75 -6.49
C GLY A 41 11.99 20.38 -6.29
N PRO A 42 13.34 20.30 -6.22
CA PRO A 42 14.07 19.05 -6.02
C PRO A 42 13.79 18.31 -4.69
N ARG A 43 13.26 19.01 -3.68
CA ARG A 43 12.98 18.46 -2.34
C ARG A 43 11.52 18.03 -2.16
N ARG A 44 10.72 18.02 -3.23
CA ARG A 44 9.33 17.56 -3.14
C ARG A 44 9.31 16.09 -2.68
N PRO A 45 8.49 15.72 -1.68
CA PRO A 45 8.39 14.34 -1.23
C PRO A 45 7.86 13.44 -2.35
N ILE A 46 8.32 12.19 -2.37
CA ILE A 46 7.90 11.17 -3.35
C ILE A 46 6.40 10.89 -3.23
N HIS A 47 5.88 10.91 -2.00
CA HIS A 47 4.46 10.79 -1.71
C HIS A 47 3.93 12.14 -1.23
N GLY A 48 3.20 12.81 -2.10
CA GLY A 48 2.47 14.02 -1.79
C GLY A 48 1.21 13.74 -0.99
N LYS A 49 0.50 14.82 -0.65
CA LYS A 49 -0.81 14.72 0.01
C LYS A 49 -1.81 14.02 -0.91
N GLY A 50 -2.29 12.85 -0.48
CA GLY A 50 -3.31 12.08 -1.18
C GLY A 50 -2.79 10.84 -1.92
N ASP A 51 -1.48 10.76 -2.19
CA ASP A 51 -0.90 9.64 -2.95
C ASP A 51 -1.07 8.30 -2.23
N VAL A 52 -0.83 8.27 -0.91
CA VAL A 52 -1.01 7.06 -0.09
C VAL A 52 -2.46 6.56 -0.16
N THR A 53 -3.43 7.46 -0.12
CA THR A 53 -4.85 7.13 -0.23
C THR A 53 -5.19 6.60 -1.61
N TYR A 54 -4.64 7.21 -2.67
CA TYR A 54 -4.81 6.76 -4.05
C TYR A 54 -4.26 5.35 -4.25
N ILE A 55 -3.03 5.10 -3.79
CA ILE A 55 -2.36 3.79 -3.89
C ILE A 55 -3.14 2.74 -3.12
N THR A 56 -3.53 3.02 -1.87
CA THR A 56 -4.31 2.08 -1.05
C THR A 56 -5.62 1.70 -1.73
N LYS A 57 -6.36 2.68 -2.27
CA LYS A 57 -7.58 2.41 -3.04
C LYS A 57 -7.31 1.55 -4.27
N GLY A 58 -6.23 1.86 -5.01
CA GLY A 58 -5.80 1.08 -6.17
C GLY A 58 -5.53 -0.38 -5.82
N VAL A 59 -4.84 -0.65 -4.69
CA VAL A 59 -4.57 -2.01 -4.21
C VAL A 59 -5.87 -2.76 -3.91
N PHE A 60 -6.81 -2.16 -3.18
CA PHE A 60 -8.08 -2.81 -2.86
C PHE A 60 -8.95 -3.06 -4.09
N ILE A 61 -8.97 -2.12 -5.04
CA ILE A 61 -9.65 -2.31 -6.33
C ILE A 61 -9.01 -3.46 -7.09
N GLY A 62 -7.68 -3.53 -7.16
CA GLY A 62 -6.96 -4.61 -7.83
C GLY A 62 -7.27 -5.98 -7.21
N LEU A 63 -7.28 -6.08 -5.88
CA LEU A 63 -7.68 -7.30 -5.18
C LEU A 63 -9.12 -7.69 -5.49
N ALA A 64 -10.06 -6.74 -5.42
CA ALA A 64 -11.48 -6.99 -5.72
C ALA A 64 -11.69 -7.47 -7.16
N VAL A 65 -11.03 -6.83 -8.13
CA VAL A 65 -11.09 -7.23 -9.55
C VAL A 65 -10.50 -8.61 -9.74
N SER A 66 -9.36 -8.92 -9.11
CA SER A 66 -8.72 -10.24 -9.24
C SER A 66 -9.59 -11.36 -8.67
N LEU A 67 -10.21 -11.17 -7.50
CA LEU A 67 -11.11 -12.13 -6.89
C LEU A 67 -12.41 -12.28 -7.70
N GLY A 68 -12.96 -11.17 -8.20
CA GLY A 68 -14.13 -11.17 -9.06
C GLY A 68 -13.88 -11.94 -10.36
N LEU A 69 -12.74 -11.70 -11.01
CA LEU A 69 -12.35 -12.41 -12.22
C LEU A 69 -12.11 -13.91 -11.96
N PHE A 70 -11.42 -14.25 -10.87
CA PHE A 70 -11.21 -15.65 -10.49
C PHE A 70 -12.54 -16.37 -10.24
N ALA A 71 -13.44 -15.78 -9.45
CA ALA A 71 -14.76 -16.35 -9.18
C ALA A 71 -15.58 -16.49 -10.46
N PHE A 72 -15.53 -15.47 -11.34
CA PHE A 72 -16.21 -15.49 -12.63
C PHE A 72 -15.72 -16.63 -13.53
N ILE A 73 -14.41 -16.88 -13.60
CA ILE A 73 -13.88 -18.01 -14.38
C ILE A 73 -14.21 -19.34 -13.70
N ARG A 74 -14.08 -19.40 -12.37
CA ARG A 74 -14.27 -20.61 -11.56
C ARG A 74 -15.70 -21.16 -11.62
N GLN A 75 -16.70 -20.32 -11.89
CA GLN A 75 -18.10 -20.75 -12.04
C GLN A 75 -18.31 -21.64 -13.27
N PHE A 76 -17.46 -21.52 -14.30
CA PHE A 76 -17.53 -22.30 -15.52
C PHE A 76 -16.64 -23.55 -15.49
N ALA A 77 -15.99 -23.83 -14.36
CA ALA A 77 -15.20 -25.06 -14.20
C ALA A 77 -16.12 -26.28 -13.96
N GLY A 78 -15.60 -27.46 -14.28
CA GLY A 78 -16.34 -28.71 -14.12
C GLY A 78 -16.70 -29.06 -12.66
N GLU A 79 -17.53 -30.10 -12.53
CA GLU A 79 -17.99 -30.60 -11.24
C GLU A 79 -16.83 -31.08 -10.34
N PRO A 80 -16.92 -30.91 -9.02
CA PRO A 80 -15.93 -31.42 -8.10
C PRO A 80 -15.91 -32.96 -8.06
N PRO A 81 -14.77 -33.59 -7.70
CA PRO A 81 -14.70 -35.03 -7.53
C PRO A 81 -15.68 -35.55 -6.46
N LYS A 82 -16.20 -36.77 -6.66
CA LYS A 82 -17.14 -37.43 -5.73
C LYS A 82 -16.57 -37.60 -4.31
N THR A 83 -15.25 -37.62 -4.16
CA THR A 83 -14.54 -37.76 -2.88
C THR A 83 -14.43 -36.46 -2.09
N MET A 84 -14.79 -35.32 -2.69
CA MET A 84 -14.71 -33.99 -2.07
C MET A 84 -15.98 -33.62 -1.30
N THR A 85 -16.63 -34.60 -0.68
CA THR A 85 -17.77 -34.39 0.23
C THR A 85 -17.38 -34.71 1.67
N LYS A 86 -18.01 -34.04 2.62
CA LYS A 86 -17.75 -34.26 4.05
C LYS A 86 -18.01 -35.71 4.48
N GLU A 87 -19.07 -36.33 3.98
CA GLU A 87 -19.42 -37.73 4.28
C GLU A 87 -18.33 -38.71 3.83
N TRP A 88 -17.78 -38.50 2.63
CA TRP A 88 -16.70 -39.33 2.11
C TRP A 88 -15.42 -39.17 2.94
N GLN A 89 -15.11 -37.93 3.32
CA GLN A 89 -13.96 -37.59 4.15
C GLN A 89 -14.08 -38.22 5.55
N LEU A 90 -15.26 -38.18 6.18
CA LEU A 90 -15.50 -38.83 7.47
C LEU A 90 -15.31 -40.36 7.41
N LYS A 91 -15.80 -41.02 6.36
CA LYS A 91 -15.53 -42.46 6.15
C LYS A 91 -14.06 -42.76 5.91
N SER A 92 -13.36 -41.85 5.24
CA SER A 92 -11.91 -41.96 5.04
C SER A 92 -11.17 -41.82 6.38
N ASP A 93 -11.62 -40.93 7.25
CA ASP A 93 -11.09 -40.77 8.61
C ASP A 93 -11.33 -42.01 9.48
N GLU A 94 -12.51 -42.63 9.41
CA GLU A 94 -12.80 -43.90 10.07
C GLU A 94 -11.83 -45.00 9.64
N TYR A 95 -11.55 -45.08 8.34
CA TYR A 95 -10.57 -46.01 7.80
C TYR A 95 -9.15 -45.71 8.31
N LEU A 96 -8.71 -44.45 8.27
CA LEU A 96 -7.38 -44.05 8.74
C LEU A 96 -7.19 -44.33 10.23
N LYS A 97 -8.24 -44.10 11.03
CA LYS A 97 -8.28 -44.45 12.45
C LYS A 97 -8.16 -45.96 12.65
N SER A 98 -8.84 -46.76 11.84
CA SER A 98 -8.74 -48.23 11.88
C SER A 98 -7.34 -48.76 11.58
N LYS A 99 -6.49 -47.95 10.92
CA LYS A 99 -5.10 -48.26 10.57
C LYS A 99 -4.07 -47.54 11.43
N ASN A 100 -4.50 -46.85 12.49
CA ASN A 100 -3.63 -46.06 13.37
C ASN A 100 -2.73 -45.09 12.58
N ALA A 101 -3.23 -44.55 11.48
CA ALA A 101 -2.48 -43.62 10.65
C ALA A 101 -2.22 -42.29 11.39
N ASN A 102 -1.04 -41.70 11.17
CA ASN A 102 -0.58 -40.45 11.82
C ASN A 102 -0.79 -40.41 13.35
N PRO A 103 -0.15 -41.31 14.11
CA PRO A 103 -0.46 -41.51 15.53
C PRO A 103 -0.05 -40.35 16.47
N TRP A 104 0.87 -39.47 16.06
CA TRP A 104 1.26 -38.28 16.84
C TRP A 104 0.75 -36.95 16.25
N GLY A 105 0.19 -36.97 15.04
CA GLY A 105 -0.29 -35.79 14.34
C GLY A 105 -1.82 -35.78 14.20
N GLY A 106 -2.30 -35.25 13.07
CA GLY A 106 -3.69 -35.35 12.66
C GLY A 106 -3.85 -36.28 11.45
N TYR A 107 -4.86 -37.16 11.49
CA TYR A 107 -5.24 -38.00 10.35
C TYR A 107 -6.49 -37.49 9.62
N SER A 108 -7.26 -36.57 10.24
CA SER A 108 -8.53 -36.12 9.69
C SER A 108 -8.36 -35.40 8.35
N GLN A 109 -9.18 -35.78 7.37
CA GLN A 109 -9.20 -35.27 6.00
C GLN A 109 -10.37 -34.31 5.75
N VAL A 110 -11.15 -33.96 6.78
CA VAL A 110 -12.34 -33.11 6.62
C VAL A 110 -11.92 -31.68 6.27
N GLN A 111 -12.22 -31.30 5.04
CA GLN A 111 -11.97 -29.96 4.49
C GLN A 111 -13.15 -29.41 3.68
N SER A 112 -14.09 -30.29 3.32
CA SER A 112 -15.34 -29.92 2.67
C SER A 112 -16.41 -29.60 3.72
N LYS A 113 -17.34 -28.70 3.37
CA LYS A 113 -18.49 -28.36 4.21
C LYS A 113 -19.52 -29.48 4.27
#